data_AF-A0A9C9ESZ3-F1
#
_entry.id   AF-A0A9C9ESZ3-F1
#
_cell.length_a   1.000
_cell.length_b   1.000
_cell.length_c   1.000
_cell.angle_alpha   90.00
_cell.angle_beta   90.00
_cell.angle_gamma   90.00
#
_symmetry.space_group_name_H-M   'P 1'
#
loop_
_entity.id
_entity.type
_entity.pdbx_description
1 polymer ?
#
loop_
_entity_poly.entity_id
_entity_poly.type
_entity_poly.pdbx_seq_one_letter_code
_entity_poly.pdbx_strand_id
1 'polypeptide(L)'
;SWDGPVQREYGARVYNYLTEHDPDLLTDRHRYYGPVVEVGLFWLEQLLSLKDSRTVFLMRHLVTFIIFWIGSIFFYLVAKRIVGKRFAILAPGLLVVSPRIFAHSFYNTKDIPFMIIFIVGVYTLLRLLETRTPMVAILHGFTCALLIDIRIIGILLAVMTVVVLVFDFAGNVRKIHFCTRGLVLAGFLGSLTAFTILMWPTLWQDPLKNFVRSFEVMRSFPWEAPVLYLGSEVWSTNLPWHYLPVWMGVSSPVAVILLGAAGFVVLVARAFRRDPAVIQWRHVLIVLLWCWLPMGYLMFSDVVLYDAWRHAFFIYPSIVLAAVWTLSELSRFLASKASCAKRVVLGIVLVGFAVDLVSVTIFMVRNHPHENVYFNTLVGGVRGAVGKFELDYWGLCYRQGLEWIAATDSHSPILVNAATAPGRYNAYMLKSEDRRRLLFVPDPTHAEYYVTNFRWQRGKPPGREVYSIRVDGARILSIFRL
;
A
#
# COMPACT_ATOMS: atom_id res chain seq x y z
N SER A 1 2.29 5.29 14.70
CA SER A 1 1.17 5.75 13.86
C SER A 1 -0.16 5.21 14.38
N TRP A 2 -1.29 5.51 13.70
CA TRP A 2 -2.64 5.07 14.06
C TRP A 2 -2.77 3.55 14.22
N ASP A 3 -2.37 2.81 13.18
CA ASP A 3 -2.75 1.39 13.06
C ASP A 3 -1.89 0.46 13.93
N GLY A 4 -0.65 0.85 14.26
CA GLY A 4 0.35 -0.04 14.86
C GLY A 4 -0.12 -0.75 16.15
N PRO A 5 -0.56 -0.02 17.19
CA PRO A 5 -1.04 -0.64 18.42
C PRO A 5 -2.30 -1.48 18.22
N VAL A 6 -3.27 -0.99 17.43
CA VAL A 6 -4.55 -1.68 17.16
C VAL A 6 -4.30 -3.00 16.44
N GLN A 7 -3.39 -3.01 15.47
CA GLN A 7 -3.01 -4.19 14.72
C GLN A 7 -2.25 -5.21 15.56
N ARG A 8 -1.38 -4.75 16.48
CA ARG A 8 -0.71 -5.64 17.44
C ARG A 8 -1.71 -6.31 18.39
N GLU A 9 -2.65 -5.54 18.92
CA GLU A 9 -3.70 -6.08 19.80
C GLU A 9 -4.56 -7.12 19.08
N TYR A 10 -4.96 -6.83 17.84
CA TYR A 10 -5.68 -7.80 17.02
C TYR A 10 -4.89 -9.09 16.78
N GLY A 11 -3.61 -8.99 16.42
CA GLY A 11 -2.73 -10.15 16.26
C GLY A 11 -2.59 -10.99 17.55
N ALA A 12 -2.53 -10.33 18.71
CA ALA A 12 -2.47 -10.98 20.02
C ALA A 12 -3.75 -11.77 20.32
N ARG A 13 -4.93 -11.16 20.10
CA ARG A 13 -6.24 -11.83 20.31
C ARG A 13 -6.38 -13.07 19.43
N VAL A 14 -5.95 -13.00 18.18
CA VAL A 14 -5.98 -14.15 17.27
C VAL A 14 -5.00 -15.24 17.73
N TYR A 15 -3.78 -14.85 18.14
CA TYR A 15 -2.81 -15.80 18.68
C TYR A 15 -3.37 -16.54 19.90
N ASN A 16 -3.93 -15.81 20.87
CA ASN A 16 -4.52 -16.41 22.08
C ASN A 16 -5.71 -17.31 21.75
N TYR A 17 -6.56 -16.94 20.78
CA TYR A 17 -7.62 -17.82 20.30
C TYR A 17 -7.07 -19.14 19.74
N LEU A 18 -5.95 -19.09 19.00
CA LEU A 18 -5.33 -20.27 18.40
C LEU A 18 -4.58 -21.17 19.39
N THR A 19 -3.94 -20.59 20.41
CA THR A 19 -3.09 -21.34 21.35
C THR A 19 -3.79 -21.66 22.66
N GLU A 20 -4.57 -20.72 23.18
CA GLU A 20 -5.20 -20.78 24.51
C GLU A 20 -6.72 -20.98 24.44
N HIS A 21 -7.30 -20.99 23.23
CA HIS A 21 -8.76 -21.08 22.99
C HIS A 21 -9.55 -19.94 23.65
N ASP A 22 -8.92 -18.76 23.80
CA ASP A 22 -9.52 -17.56 24.37
C ASP A 22 -10.65 -17.01 23.47
N PRO A 23 -11.91 -16.96 23.94
CA PRO A 23 -13.05 -16.52 23.12
C PRO A 23 -13.07 -15.01 22.83
N ASP A 24 -12.15 -14.20 23.36
CA ASP A 24 -12.11 -12.75 23.16
C ASP A 24 -12.06 -12.33 21.68
N LEU A 25 -11.45 -13.13 20.79
CA LEU A 25 -11.49 -12.87 19.35
C LEU A 25 -12.93 -12.81 18.81
N LEU A 26 -13.84 -13.59 19.37
CA LEU A 26 -15.21 -13.68 18.91
C LEU A 26 -16.02 -12.44 19.28
N THR A 27 -15.62 -11.66 20.27
CA THR A 27 -16.31 -10.41 20.64
C THR A 27 -15.65 -9.17 20.04
N ASP A 28 -14.43 -9.31 19.50
CA ASP A 28 -13.66 -8.22 18.91
C ASP A 28 -14.30 -7.65 17.63
N ARG A 29 -14.37 -6.32 17.54
CA ARG A 29 -14.95 -5.62 16.38
C ARG A 29 -14.14 -5.80 15.08
N HIS A 30 -12.84 -6.09 15.19
CA HIS A 30 -11.93 -6.31 14.08
C HIS A 30 -11.81 -7.79 13.69
N ARG A 31 -12.57 -8.70 14.30
CA ARG A 31 -12.61 -10.14 13.92
C ARG A 31 -12.90 -10.38 12.44
N TYR A 32 -13.57 -9.42 11.79
CA TYR A 32 -13.89 -9.44 10.36
C TYR A 32 -12.76 -8.95 9.44
N TYR A 33 -11.60 -8.58 9.98
CA TYR A 33 -10.36 -8.52 9.22
C TYR A 33 -9.75 -9.92 9.16
N GLY A 34 -8.96 -10.21 8.13
CA GLY A 34 -8.18 -11.44 8.15
C GLY A 34 -6.85 -11.24 8.88
N PRO A 35 -6.34 -12.27 9.58
CA PRO A 35 -5.31 -12.11 10.60
C PRO A 35 -3.87 -12.40 10.17
N VAL A 36 -3.61 -13.03 9.02
CA VAL A 36 -2.35 -13.76 8.74
C VAL A 36 -1.08 -12.96 9.01
N VAL A 37 -1.04 -11.68 8.61
CA VAL A 37 0.15 -10.84 8.84
C VAL A 37 0.29 -10.47 10.31
N GLU A 38 -0.80 -10.06 10.96
CA GLU A 38 -0.73 -9.57 12.35
C GLU A 38 -0.49 -10.69 13.34
N VAL A 39 -1.09 -11.87 13.13
CA VAL A 39 -0.80 -13.06 13.92
C VAL A 39 0.63 -13.54 13.69
N GLY A 40 1.14 -13.49 12.45
CA GLY A 40 2.53 -13.84 12.14
C GLY A 40 3.54 -12.90 12.81
N LEU A 41 3.26 -11.59 12.81
CA LEU A 41 4.09 -10.60 13.51
C LEU A 41 4.07 -10.80 15.03
N PHE A 42 2.90 -11.11 15.61
CA PHE A 42 2.80 -11.39 17.04
C PHE A 42 3.47 -12.71 17.43
N TRP A 43 3.36 -13.74 16.58
CA TRP A 43 4.06 -15.01 16.78
C TRP A 43 5.59 -14.82 16.82
N LEU A 44 6.14 -14.00 15.91
CA LEU A 44 7.56 -13.61 15.93
C LEU A 44 7.94 -12.81 17.19
N GLU A 45 7.05 -11.95 17.67
CA GLU A 45 7.23 -11.21 18.94
C GLU A 45 7.41 -12.16 20.12
N GLN A 46 6.55 -13.18 20.24
CA GLN A 46 6.62 -14.20 21.27
C GLN A 46 7.87 -15.08 21.13
N LEU A 47 8.17 -15.53 19.90
CA LEU A 47 9.35 -16.35 19.60
C LEU A 47 10.65 -15.67 20.02
N LEU A 48 10.74 -14.34 19.81
CA LEU A 48 11.91 -13.53 20.18
C LEU A 48 11.86 -13.02 21.64
N SER A 49 10.81 -13.34 22.40
CA SER A 49 10.61 -12.92 23.79
C SER A 49 10.75 -11.39 24.00
N LEU A 50 10.24 -10.60 23.05
CA LEU A 50 10.38 -9.14 23.08
C LEU A 50 9.41 -8.53 24.11
N LYS A 51 9.96 -7.86 25.14
CA LYS A 51 9.16 -7.24 26.22
C LYS A 51 8.99 -5.73 26.08
N ASP A 52 10.00 -5.02 25.58
CA ASP A 52 9.94 -3.55 25.46
C ASP A 52 9.21 -3.15 24.18
N SER A 53 8.27 -2.21 24.27
CA SER A 53 7.45 -1.83 23.12
C SER A 53 8.26 -1.23 21.98
N ARG A 54 9.40 -0.58 22.25
CA ARG A 54 10.27 -0.05 21.19
C ARG A 54 10.86 -1.18 20.36
N THR A 55 11.39 -2.23 21.00
CA THR A 55 11.98 -3.36 20.27
C THR A 55 10.92 -4.11 19.47
N VAL A 56 9.70 -4.25 20.00
CA VAL A 56 8.56 -4.82 19.28
C VAL A 56 8.24 -4.03 18.01
N PHE A 57 8.06 -2.71 18.10
CA PHE A 57 7.74 -1.90 16.91
C PHE A 57 8.89 -1.84 15.90
N LEU A 58 10.15 -1.82 16.36
CA LEU A 58 11.32 -1.91 15.48
C LEU A 58 11.36 -3.24 14.73
N MET A 59 11.05 -4.36 15.39
CA MET A 59 10.94 -5.67 14.75
C MET A 59 9.84 -5.67 13.68
N ARG A 60 8.64 -5.18 14.02
CA ARG A 60 7.53 -5.08 13.05
C ARG A 60 7.89 -4.23 11.83
N HIS A 61 8.56 -3.10 12.05
CA HIS A 61 9.05 -2.24 10.97
C HIS A 61 10.06 -2.94 10.07
N LEU A 62 11.03 -3.64 10.67
CA LEU A 62 12.03 -4.42 9.94
C LEU A 62 11.39 -5.53 9.10
N VAL A 63 10.46 -6.31 9.68
CA VAL A 63 9.76 -7.37 8.96
C VAL A 63 8.94 -6.81 7.80
N THR A 64 8.25 -5.68 8.00
CA THR A 64 7.49 -5.00 6.93
C THR A 64 8.41 -4.61 5.76
N PHE A 65 9.59 -4.05 6.08
CA PHE A 65 10.57 -3.68 5.06
C PHE A 65 11.15 -4.90 4.33
N ILE A 66 11.43 -5.99 5.04
CA ILE A 66 11.89 -7.26 4.43
C ILE A 66 10.84 -7.80 3.46
N ILE A 67 9.55 -7.77 3.82
CA ILE A 67 8.46 -8.17 2.92
C ILE A 67 8.46 -7.30 1.65
N PHE A 68 8.58 -5.98 1.79
CA PHE A 68 8.69 -5.06 0.65
C PHE A 68 9.91 -5.37 -0.24
N TRP A 69 11.07 -5.62 0.36
CA TRP A 69 12.30 -5.96 -0.36
C TRP A 69 12.18 -7.28 -1.13
N ILE A 70 11.67 -8.35 -0.50
CA ILE A 70 11.39 -9.63 -1.16
C ILE A 70 10.38 -9.43 -2.30
N GLY A 71 9.33 -8.65 -2.06
CA GLY A 71 8.33 -8.34 -3.06
C GLY A 71 8.87 -7.60 -4.28
N SER A 72 9.89 -6.77 -4.10
CA SER A 72 10.60 -6.10 -5.20
C SER A 72 11.33 -7.08 -6.11
N ILE A 73 11.84 -8.19 -5.55
CA ILE A 73 12.43 -9.29 -6.34
C ILE A 73 11.34 -9.99 -7.18
N PHE A 74 10.20 -10.31 -6.58
CA PHE A 74 9.06 -10.86 -7.34
C PHE A 74 8.56 -9.89 -8.41
N PHE A 75 8.57 -8.59 -8.13
CA PHE A 75 8.16 -7.59 -9.11
C PHE A 75 9.10 -7.54 -10.31
N TYR A 76 10.40 -7.65 -10.10
CA TYR A 76 11.37 -7.86 -11.19
C TYR A 76 11.05 -9.13 -12.00
N LEU A 77 10.70 -10.23 -11.34
CA LEU A 77 10.37 -11.49 -12.02
C LEU A 77 9.09 -11.39 -12.88
N VAL A 78 8.08 -10.63 -12.41
CA VAL A 78 6.87 -10.29 -13.18
C VAL A 78 7.24 -9.42 -14.38
N ALA A 79 7.97 -8.33 -14.16
CA ALA A 79 8.39 -7.42 -15.21
C ALA A 79 9.25 -8.11 -16.28
N LYS A 80 10.12 -9.04 -15.87
CA LYS A 80 10.95 -9.86 -16.79
C LYS A 80 10.11 -10.71 -17.73
N ARG A 81 8.96 -11.23 -17.29
CA ARG A 81 8.05 -12.02 -18.12
C ARG A 81 7.20 -11.16 -19.04
N ILE A 82 6.72 -10.02 -18.53
CA ILE A 82 5.78 -9.15 -19.24
C ILE A 82 6.50 -8.25 -20.25
N VAL A 83 7.54 -7.53 -19.81
CA VAL A 83 8.23 -6.50 -20.62
C VAL A 83 9.55 -6.99 -21.21
N GLY A 84 10.16 -8.01 -20.59
CA GLY A 84 11.43 -8.60 -21.01
C GLY A 84 12.63 -8.15 -20.15
N LYS A 85 13.71 -8.94 -20.20
CA LYS A 85 14.88 -8.84 -19.29
C LYS A 85 15.54 -7.45 -19.27
N ARG A 86 15.63 -6.78 -20.42
CA ARG A 86 16.37 -5.51 -20.57
C ARG A 86 15.82 -4.38 -19.70
N PHE A 87 14.50 -4.28 -19.57
CA PHE A 87 13.83 -3.20 -18.86
C PHE A 87 13.25 -3.63 -17.50
N ALA A 88 13.23 -4.93 -17.21
CA ALA A 88 12.62 -5.48 -16.01
C ALA A 88 13.11 -4.88 -14.70
N ILE A 89 14.39 -4.48 -14.61
CA ILE A 89 14.97 -3.88 -13.40
C ILE A 89 14.40 -2.49 -13.09
N LEU A 90 13.87 -1.79 -14.10
CA LEU A 90 13.24 -0.49 -13.90
C LEU A 90 11.94 -0.62 -13.09
N ALA A 91 11.26 -1.77 -13.13
CA ALA A 91 10.02 -1.96 -12.39
C ALA A 91 10.21 -1.81 -10.86
N PRO A 92 11.05 -2.62 -10.18
CA PRO A 92 11.33 -2.39 -8.76
C PRO A 92 12.03 -1.05 -8.52
N GLY A 93 12.87 -0.57 -9.44
CA GLY A 93 13.51 0.75 -9.30
C GLY A 93 12.49 1.89 -9.19
N LEU A 94 11.50 1.93 -10.07
CA LEU A 94 10.43 2.95 -10.03
C LEU A 94 9.51 2.77 -8.82
N LEU A 95 9.28 1.53 -8.37
CA LEU A 95 8.53 1.26 -7.14
C LEU A 95 9.26 1.80 -5.89
N VAL A 96 10.59 1.66 -5.84
CA VAL A 96 11.42 2.21 -4.75
C VAL A 96 11.49 3.74 -4.85
N VAL A 97 11.63 4.32 -6.04
CA VAL A 97 11.63 5.78 -6.28
C VAL A 97 10.21 6.37 -6.22
N SER A 98 9.30 5.73 -5.49
CA SER A 98 7.95 6.24 -5.22
C SER A 98 7.84 6.61 -3.75
N PRO A 99 7.94 7.91 -3.40
CA PRO A 99 8.17 8.37 -2.02
C PRO A 99 7.20 7.80 -0.99
N ARG A 100 5.90 7.80 -1.30
CA ARG A 100 4.87 7.27 -0.39
C ARG A 100 4.95 5.76 -0.24
N ILE A 101 5.12 5.01 -1.33
CA ILE A 101 5.28 3.55 -1.27
C ILE A 101 6.52 3.19 -0.44
N PHE A 102 7.64 3.88 -0.68
CA PHE A 102 8.87 3.68 0.05
C PHE A 102 8.73 4.01 1.54
N ALA A 103 8.15 5.15 1.91
CA ALA A 103 7.89 5.48 3.31
C ALA A 103 7.03 4.41 4.00
N HIS A 104 5.91 4.04 3.39
CA HIS A 104 5.00 3.05 3.97
C HIS A 104 5.64 1.66 4.11
N SER A 105 6.67 1.34 3.32
CA SER A 105 7.40 0.07 3.43
C SER A 105 8.05 -0.15 4.80
N PHE A 106 8.26 0.91 5.59
CA PHE A 106 8.86 0.81 6.91
C PHE A 106 7.87 0.54 8.05
N TYR A 107 6.57 0.84 7.88
CA TYR A 107 5.65 0.86 9.02
C TYR A 107 4.23 0.37 8.73
N ASN A 108 3.86 0.18 7.46
CA ASN A 108 2.50 -0.21 7.09
C ASN A 108 2.38 -1.72 6.94
N THR A 109 2.05 -2.41 8.03
CA THR A 109 1.95 -3.89 8.09
C THR A 109 0.71 -4.45 7.36
N LYS A 110 -0.18 -3.60 6.84
CA LYS A 110 -1.39 -4.05 6.14
C LYS A 110 -1.35 -3.79 4.64
N ASP A 111 -1.22 -2.53 4.21
CA ASP A 111 -1.35 -2.19 2.80
C ASP A 111 -0.12 -2.61 1.97
N ILE A 112 1.09 -2.59 2.56
CA ILE A 112 2.32 -2.99 1.86
C ILE A 112 2.39 -4.51 1.67
N PRO A 113 2.22 -5.35 2.72
CA PRO A 113 2.13 -6.79 2.52
C PRO A 113 1.02 -7.17 1.53
N PHE A 114 -0.13 -6.49 1.55
CA PHE A 114 -1.19 -6.70 0.56
C PHE A 114 -0.70 -6.43 -0.88
N MET A 115 -0.05 -5.29 -1.14
CA MET A 115 0.54 -4.99 -2.46
C MET A 115 1.56 -6.06 -2.89
N ILE A 116 2.44 -6.47 -1.98
CA ILE A 116 3.49 -7.46 -2.29
C ILE A 116 2.89 -8.84 -2.59
N ILE A 117 1.96 -9.33 -1.78
CA ILE A 117 1.28 -10.60 -2.05
C ILE A 117 0.46 -10.51 -3.33
N PHE A 118 -0.09 -9.35 -3.70
CA PHE A 118 -0.72 -9.16 -5.01
C PHE A 118 0.30 -9.35 -6.15
N ILE A 119 1.50 -8.77 -6.05
CA ILE A 119 2.59 -8.97 -7.02
C ILE A 119 2.97 -10.45 -7.12
N VAL A 120 3.13 -11.13 -5.98
CA VAL A 120 3.41 -12.58 -5.92
C VAL A 120 2.25 -13.38 -6.54
N GLY A 121 1.01 -12.95 -6.32
CA GLY A 121 -0.19 -13.51 -6.91
C GLY A 121 -0.21 -13.41 -8.43
N VAL A 122 0.17 -12.26 -8.99
CA VAL A 122 0.35 -12.10 -10.44
C VAL A 122 1.50 -12.96 -10.96
N TYR A 123 2.60 -13.08 -10.21
CA TYR A 123 3.69 -13.98 -10.56
C TYR A 123 3.25 -15.45 -10.64
N THR A 124 2.51 -15.93 -9.63
CA THR A 124 2.00 -17.32 -9.61
C THR A 124 0.93 -17.55 -10.68
N LEU A 125 0.12 -16.54 -11.01
CA LEU A 125 -0.80 -16.57 -12.15
C LEU A 125 -0.05 -16.73 -13.48
N LEU A 126 1.00 -15.95 -13.72
CA LEU A 126 1.83 -16.09 -14.92
C LEU A 126 2.44 -17.50 -15.01
N ARG A 127 2.93 -18.03 -13.89
CA ARG A 127 3.44 -19.41 -13.80
C ARG A 127 2.35 -20.44 -14.10
N LEU A 128 1.15 -20.25 -13.60
CA LEU A 128 0.00 -21.13 -13.86
C LEU A 128 -0.33 -21.16 -15.36
N LEU A 129 -0.31 -20.01 -16.02
CA LEU A 129 -0.57 -19.89 -17.46
C LEU A 129 0.59 -20.43 -18.32
N GLU A 130 1.79 -20.55 -17.78
CA GLU A 130 2.95 -21.16 -18.44
C GLU A 130 2.88 -22.70 -18.31
N THR A 131 2.77 -23.23 -17.09
CA THR A 131 2.95 -24.66 -16.79
C THR A 131 1.66 -25.48 -16.79
N ARG A 132 0.54 -24.89 -16.34
CA ARG A 132 -0.80 -25.53 -16.25
C ARG A 132 -0.83 -26.83 -15.45
N THR A 133 -0.09 -26.89 -14.35
CA THR A 133 -0.11 -28.05 -13.44
C THR A 133 -1.00 -27.78 -12.23
N PRO A 134 -1.70 -28.80 -11.69
CA PRO A 134 -2.50 -28.65 -10.48
C PRO A 134 -1.69 -28.13 -9.28
N MET A 135 -0.41 -28.52 -9.17
CA MET A 135 0.47 -28.03 -8.10
C MET A 135 0.68 -26.50 -8.16
N VAL A 136 0.88 -25.95 -9.36
CA VAL A 136 1.00 -24.49 -9.53
C VAL A 136 -0.37 -23.81 -9.33
N ALA A 137 -1.46 -24.49 -9.66
CA ALA A 137 -2.82 -24.00 -9.39
C ALA A 137 -3.09 -23.93 -7.87
N ILE A 138 -2.66 -24.94 -7.11
CA ILE A 138 -2.71 -24.95 -5.64
C ILE A 138 -1.85 -23.82 -5.07
N LEU A 139 -0.60 -23.66 -5.54
CA LEU A 139 0.25 -22.55 -5.09
C LEU A 139 -0.38 -21.17 -5.37
N HIS A 140 -1.02 -21.01 -6.53
CA HIS A 140 -1.72 -19.78 -6.87
C HIS A 140 -2.99 -19.57 -6.02
N GLY A 141 -3.76 -20.64 -5.78
CA GLY A 141 -4.93 -20.64 -4.89
C GLY A 141 -4.56 -20.23 -3.46
N PHE A 142 -3.50 -20.82 -2.92
CA PHE A 142 -2.89 -20.43 -1.64
C PHE A 142 -2.48 -18.96 -1.61
N THR A 143 -1.85 -18.46 -2.67
CA THR A 143 -1.45 -17.04 -2.74
C THR A 143 -2.67 -16.11 -2.76
N CYS A 144 -3.73 -16.49 -3.46
CA CYS A 144 -5.00 -15.74 -3.46
C CYS A 144 -5.69 -15.79 -2.10
N ALA A 145 -5.65 -16.93 -1.41
CA ALA A 145 -6.18 -17.07 -0.05
C ALA A 145 -5.42 -16.17 0.94
N LEU A 146 -4.09 -16.17 0.89
CA LEU A 146 -3.27 -15.23 1.67
C LEU A 146 -3.65 -13.77 1.42
N LEU A 147 -3.92 -13.41 0.15
CA LEU A 147 -4.30 -12.05 -0.20
C LEU A 147 -5.66 -11.67 0.40
N ILE A 148 -6.65 -12.57 0.30
CA ILE A 148 -7.99 -12.40 0.91
C ILE A 148 -7.87 -12.27 2.44
N ASP A 149 -6.99 -13.06 3.05
CA ASP A 149 -6.76 -13.03 4.49
C ASP A 149 -6.04 -11.75 4.93
N ILE A 150 -5.19 -11.13 4.11
CA ILE A 150 -4.67 -9.79 4.45
C ILE A 150 -5.81 -8.75 4.34
N ARG A 151 -6.56 -8.77 3.23
CA ARG A 151 -7.76 -7.96 3.01
C ARG A 151 -8.72 -8.64 2.05
N ILE A 152 -10.02 -8.61 2.38
CA ILE A 152 -11.05 -9.28 1.58
C ILE A 152 -11.10 -8.84 0.10
N ILE A 153 -10.71 -7.60 -0.20
CA ILE A 153 -10.60 -7.09 -1.58
C ILE A 153 -9.57 -7.86 -2.43
N GLY A 154 -8.70 -8.66 -1.80
CA GLY A 154 -7.84 -9.65 -2.45
C GLY A 154 -8.58 -10.63 -3.35
N ILE A 155 -9.89 -10.81 -3.14
CA ILE A 155 -10.75 -11.60 -4.02
C ILE A 155 -10.72 -11.13 -5.47
N LEU A 156 -10.40 -9.85 -5.73
CA LEU A 156 -10.28 -9.31 -7.08
C LEU A 156 -9.17 -10.00 -7.89
N LEU A 157 -8.10 -10.49 -7.24
CA LEU A 157 -7.09 -11.31 -7.92
C LEU A 157 -7.68 -12.66 -8.34
N ALA A 158 -8.48 -13.30 -7.49
CA ALA A 158 -9.15 -14.56 -7.83
C ALA A 158 -10.14 -14.38 -9.00
N VAL A 159 -10.91 -13.28 -8.99
CA VAL A 159 -11.79 -12.89 -10.11
C VAL A 159 -10.97 -12.69 -11.39
N MET A 160 -9.88 -11.93 -11.32
CA MET A 160 -8.96 -11.74 -12.46
C MET A 160 -8.44 -13.07 -12.98
N THR A 161 -8.04 -14.00 -12.11
CA THR A 161 -7.57 -15.33 -12.48
C THR A 161 -8.63 -16.12 -13.23
N VAL A 162 -9.88 -16.15 -12.74
CA VAL A 162 -10.98 -16.84 -13.43
C VAL A 162 -11.20 -16.25 -14.83
N VAL A 163 -11.24 -14.92 -14.94
CA VAL A 163 -11.40 -14.23 -16.24
C VAL A 163 -10.28 -14.63 -17.20
N VAL A 164 -9.03 -14.55 -16.77
CA VAL A 164 -7.87 -14.88 -17.62
C VAL A 164 -7.87 -16.35 -18.03
N LEU A 165 -8.23 -17.27 -17.12
CA LEU A 165 -8.33 -18.71 -17.43
C LEU A 165 -9.46 -19.01 -18.43
N VAL A 166 -10.62 -18.35 -18.31
CA VAL A 166 -11.73 -18.49 -19.27
C VAL A 166 -11.30 -18.08 -20.67
N PHE A 167 -10.68 -16.89 -20.81
CA PHE A 167 -10.13 -16.44 -22.09
C PHE A 167 -9.03 -17.37 -22.61
N ASP A 168 -8.18 -17.90 -21.72
CA ASP A 168 -7.12 -18.84 -22.11
C ASP A 168 -7.68 -20.15 -22.66
N PHE A 169 -8.70 -20.70 -22.00
CA PHE A 169 -9.34 -21.96 -22.38
C PHE A 169 -10.18 -21.81 -23.66
N ALA A 170 -10.78 -20.64 -23.88
CA ALA A 170 -11.53 -20.32 -25.10
C ALA A 170 -10.61 -20.10 -26.31
N GLY A 171 -9.42 -19.54 -26.12
CA GLY A 171 -8.49 -19.19 -27.20
C GLY A 171 -7.89 -20.36 -28.00
N ASN A 172 -8.17 -21.62 -27.62
CA ASN A 172 -7.78 -22.85 -28.33
C ASN A 172 -6.30 -22.97 -28.76
N VAL A 173 -5.39 -22.30 -28.04
CA VAL A 173 -4.00 -22.10 -28.48
C VAL A 173 -3.12 -23.34 -28.30
N ARG A 174 -3.51 -24.23 -27.39
CA ARG A 174 -2.89 -25.55 -27.21
C ARG A 174 -4.01 -26.56 -27.05
N LYS A 175 -3.88 -27.74 -27.68
CA LYS A 175 -4.72 -28.92 -27.42
C LYS A 175 -4.49 -29.41 -25.99
N ILE A 176 -4.99 -28.67 -25.02
CA ILE A 176 -5.01 -29.07 -23.60
C ILE A 176 -6.26 -29.91 -23.41
N HIS A 177 -6.05 -31.15 -22.95
CA HIS A 177 -7.13 -32.07 -22.62
C HIS A 177 -8.10 -31.45 -21.60
N PHE A 178 -9.39 -31.68 -21.79
CA PHE A 178 -10.45 -31.18 -20.90
C PHE A 178 -10.20 -31.53 -19.43
N CYS A 179 -9.73 -32.75 -19.15
CA CYS A 179 -9.40 -33.20 -17.79
C CYS A 179 -8.33 -32.32 -17.12
N THR A 180 -7.30 -31.88 -17.86
CA THR A 180 -6.25 -31.00 -17.31
C THR A 180 -6.82 -29.62 -16.93
N ARG A 181 -7.76 -29.09 -17.74
CA ARG A 181 -8.44 -27.82 -17.43
C ARG A 181 -9.26 -27.94 -16.15
N GLY A 182 -10.03 -29.03 -16.03
CA GLY A 182 -10.81 -29.35 -14.84
C GLY A 182 -9.94 -29.48 -13.58
N LEU A 183 -8.83 -30.23 -13.65
CA LEU A 183 -7.91 -30.40 -12.52
C LEU A 183 -7.21 -29.09 -12.10
N VAL A 184 -6.83 -28.25 -13.06
CA VAL A 184 -6.26 -26.93 -12.76
C VAL A 184 -7.29 -26.04 -12.05
N LEU A 185 -8.52 -25.97 -12.57
CA LEU A 185 -9.57 -25.16 -11.97
C LEU A 185 -9.96 -25.69 -10.58
N ALA A 186 -10.11 -27.00 -10.43
CA ALA A 186 -10.40 -27.64 -9.15
C ALA A 186 -9.26 -27.44 -8.14
N GLY A 187 -8.00 -27.58 -8.56
CA GLY A 187 -6.84 -27.33 -7.71
C GLY A 187 -6.76 -25.88 -7.24
N PHE A 188 -7.04 -24.92 -8.13
CA PHE A 188 -7.10 -23.50 -7.78
C PHE A 188 -8.25 -23.19 -6.81
N LEU A 189 -9.49 -23.54 -7.16
CA LEU A 189 -10.67 -23.23 -6.34
C LEU A 189 -10.65 -23.98 -5.00
N GLY A 190 -10.27 -25.26 -5.02
CA GLY A 190 -10.15 -26.06 -3.80
C GLY A 190 -9.11 -25.50 -2.85
N SER A 191 -7.93 -25.12 -3.37
CA SER A 191 -6.88 -24.49 -2.56
C SER A 191 -7.28 -23.12 -2.04
N LEU A 192 -7.88 -22.27 -2.87
CA LEU A 192 -8.38 -20.96 -2.47
C LEU A 192 -9.34 -21.06 -1.29
N THR A 193 -10.36 -21.91 -1.40
CA THR A 193 -11.36 -22.11 -0.35
C THR A 193 -10.74 -22.71 0.91
N ALA A 194 -9.97 -23.79 0.77
CA ALA A 194 -9.38 -24.49 1.92
C ALA A 194 -8.46 -23.57 2.74
N PHE A 195 -7.55 -22.83 2.10
CA PHE A 195 -6.62 -21.97 2.81
C PHE A 195 -7.28 -20.69 3.35
N THR A 196 -8.29 -20.15 2.68
CA THR A 196 -9.04 -19.00 3.21
C THR A 196 -9.74 -19.37 4.52
N ILE A 197 -10.34 -20.55 4.58
CA ILE A 197 -10.99 -21.04 5.81
C ILE A 197 -9.93 -21.37 6.87
N LEU A 198 -8.85 -22.06 6.50
CA LEU A 198 -7.82 -22.49 7.45
C LEU A 198 -7.11 -21.32 8.14
N MET A 199 -6.78 -20.26 7.39
CA MET A 199 -5.99 -19.13 7.90
C MET A 199 -6.80 -18.09 8.65
N TRP A 200 -8.13 -18.13 8.55
CA TRP A 200 -9.02 -17.15 9.13
C TRP A 200 -9.94 -17.79 10.19
N PRO A 201 -9.56 -17.78 11.48
CA PRO A 201 -10.27 -18.53 12.51
C PRO A 201 -11.73 -18.10 12.70
N THR A 202 -12.04 -16.83 12.42
CA THR A 202 -13.41 -16.32 12.41
C THR A 202 -14.33 -17.07 11.44
N LEU A 203 -13.80 -17.69 10.39
CA LEU A 203 -14.57 -18.48 9.44
C LEU A 203 -14.87 -19.91 9.95
N TRP A 204 -14.24 -20.40 11.01
CA TRP A 204 -14.36 -21.83 11.39
C TRP A 204 -15.75 -22.23 11.91
N GLN A 205 -16.48 -21.31 12.55
CA GLN A 205 -17.82 -21.59 13.08
C GLN A 205 -18.88 -21.71 11.97
N ASP A 206 -18.87 -20.77 11.03
CA ASP A 206 -19.79 -20.72 9.89
C ASP A 206 -19.08 -20.01 8.73
N PRO A 207 -18.35 -20.75 7.87
CA PRO A 207 -17.48 -20.14 6.87
C PRO A 207 -18.20 -19.22 5.91
N LEU A 208 -19.38 -19.64 5.42
CA LEU A 208 -20.12 -18.88 4.42
C LEU A 208 -20.72 -17.62 5.03
N LYS A 209 -21.42 -17.76 6.16
CA LYS A 209 -22.08 -16.62 6.81
C LYS A 209 -21.07 -15.59 7.30
N ASN A 210 -19.98 -16.03 7.93
CA ASN A 210 -18.96 -15.12 8.43
C ASN A 210 -18.18 -14.46 7.30
N PHE A 211 -17.96 -15.14 6.18
CA PHE A 211 -17.33 -14.52 5.00
C PHE A 211 -18.21 -13.43 4.38
N VAL A 212 -19.51 -13.70 4.20
CA VAL A 212 -20.47 -12.69 3.72
C VAL A 212 -20.54 -11.52 4.70
N ARG A 213 -20.59 -11.80 6.00
CA ARG A 213 -20.61 -10.75 7.02
C ARG A 213 -19.34 -9.90 7.02
N SER A 214 -18.17 -10.51 6.84
CA SER A 214 -16.91 -9.78 6.66
C SER A 214 -16.98 -8.85 5.45
N PHE A 215 -17.54 -9.31 4.34
CA PHE A 215 -17.72 -8.48 3.14
C PHE A 215 -18.64 -7.28 3.38
N GLU A 216 -19.78 -7.48 4.07
CA GLU A 216 -20.71 -6.40 4.44
C GLU A 216 -20.05 -5.35 5.34
N VAL A 217 -19.34 -5.80 6.39
CA VAL A 217 -18.65 -4.93 7.35
C VAL A 217 -17.52 -4.16 6.67
N MET A 218 -16.77 -4.78 5.76
CA MET A 218 -15.68 -4.11 5.05
C MET A 218 -16.19 -3.13 3.99
N ARG A 219 -17.33 -3.41 3.35
CA ARG A 219 -17.96 -2.48 2.39
C ARG A 219 -18.42 -1.22 3.11
N SER A 220 -19.05 -1.36 4.27
CA SER A 220 -19.59 -0.26 5.10
C SER A 220 -18.70 0.03 6.31
N PHE A 221 -17.38 0.01 6.12
CA PHE A 221 -16.46 0.14 7.24
C PHE A 221 -16.78 1.41 8.05
N PRO A 222 -17.00 1.32 9.38
CA PRO A 222 -17.59 2.39 10.19
C PRO A 222 -16.55 3.47 10.55
N TRP A 223 -15.82 3.97 9.56
CA TRP A 223 -14.92 5.09 9.69
C TRP A 223 -15.50 6.30 8.97
N GLU A 224 -16.18 7.14 9.75
CA GLU A 224 -16.81 8.36 9.29
C GLU A 224 -16.03 9.55 9.85
N ALA A 225 -15.15 10.12 9.03
CA ALA A 225 -14.43 11.33 9.40
C ALA A 225 -14.19 12.21 8.17
N PRO A 226 -14.09 13.55 8.36
CA PRO A 226 -13.73 14.45 7.28
C PRO A 226 -12.26 14.24 6.87
N VAL A 227 -12.01 14.24 5.56
CA VAL A 227 -10.67 14.27 4.97
C VAL A 227 -10.51 15.57 4.19
N LEU A 228 -9.32 16.17 4.26
CA LEU A 228 -9.00 17.37 3.48
C LEU A 228 -8.69 16.97 2.04
N TYR A 229 -9.55 17.38 1.11
CA TYR A 229 -9.45 17.07 -0.31
C TYR A 229 -9.77 18.30 -1.17
N LEU A 230 -8.82 18.69 -2.03
CA LEU A 230 -8.89 19.86 -2.91
C LEU A 230 -9.31 21.16 -2.21
N GLY A 231 -8.95 21.32 -0.94
CA GLY A 231 -9.25 22.52 -0.14
C GLY A 231 -10.59 22.49 0.59
N SER A 232 -11.33 21.39 0.46
CA SER A 232 -12.59 21.17 1.16
C SER A 232 -12.50 19.96 2.09
N GLU A 233 -13.19 20.02 3.22
CA GLU A 233 -13.41 18.85 4.07
C GLU A 233 -14.53 18.01 3.46
N VAL A 234 -14.21 16.77 3.05
CA VAL A 234 -15.16 15.82 2.47
C VAL A 234 -15.27 14.62 3.39
N TRP A 235 -16.48 14.12 3.63
CA TRP A 235 -16.68 12.91 4.42
C TRP A 235 -16.15 11.68 3.69
N SER A 236 -15.45 10.79 4.41
CA SER A 236 -14.91 9.52 3.89
C SER A 236 -15.95 8.59 3.26
N THR A 237 -17.23 8.72 3.64
CA THR A 237 -18.36 7.97 3.10
C THR A 237 -18.92 8.53 1.79
N ASN A 238 -18.59 9.78 1.45
CA ASN A 238 -19.10 10.46 0.25
C ASN A 238 -17.94 11.06 -0.56
N LEU A 239 -16.97 10.21 -0.90
CA LEU A 239 -15.83 10.63 -1.71
C LEU A 239 -16.21 10.69 -3.19
N PRO A 240 -15.78 11.74 -3.90
CA PRO A 240 -16.04 11.84 -5.33
C PRO A 240 -15.22 10.81 -6.11
N TRP A 241 -15.74 10.30 -7.24
CA TRP A 241 -15.12 9.24 -8.05
C TRP A 241 -13.64 9.53 -8.41
N HIS A 242 -13.29 10.80 -8.60
CA HIS A 242 -11.94 11.22 -8.97
C HIS A 242 -10.95 11.28 -7.79
N TYR A 243 -11.39 11.04 -6.56
CA TYR A 243 -10.55 11.11 -5.35
C TYR A 243 -9.30 10.24 -5.49
N LEU A 244 -9.47 8.98 -5.89
CA LEU A 244 -8.38 8.02 -6.02
C LEU A 244 -7.42 8.40 -7.18
N PRO A 245 -7.89 8.63 -8.43
CA PRO A 245 -7.03 9.11 -9.51
C PRO A 245 -6.26 10.40 -9.19
N VAL A 246 -6.91 11.37 -8.53
CA VAL A 246 -6.26 12.64 -8.15
C VAL A 246 -5.17 12.37 -7.12
N TRP A 247 -5.46 11.63 -6.04
CA TRP A 247 -4.45 11.31 -5.03
C TRP A 247 -3.24 10.57 -5.61
N MET A 248 -3.46 9.57 -6.45
CA MET A 248 -2.37 8.87 -7.14
C MET A 248 -1.57 9.82 -8.04
N GLY A 249 -2.27 10.69 -8.78
CA GLY A 249 -1.69 11.62 -9.73
C GLY A 249 -0.86 12.74 -9.09
N VAL A 250 -1.26 13.28 -7.94
CA VAL A 250 -0.57 14.41 -7.28
C VAL A 250 0.56 13.98 -6.33
N SER A 251 0.57 12.71 -5.93
CA SER A 251 1.50 12.20 -4.91
C SER A 251 2.43 11.08 -5.38
N SER A 252 2.47 10.84 -6.71
CA SER A 252 3.43 9.95 -7.36
C SER A 252 4.38 10.75 -8.27
N PRO A 253 5.55 10.20 -8.64
CA PRO A 253 6.43 10.81 -9.64
C PRO A 253 5.66 11.07 -10.94
N VAL A 254 5.81 12.27 -11.51
CA VAL A 254 5.08 12.68 -12.72
C VAL A 254 5.45 11.78 -13.89
N ALA A 255 6.74 11.43 -14.00
CA ALA A 255 7.24 10.52 -15.02
C ALA A 255 6.53 9.17 -15.00
N VAL A 256 6.31 8.58 -13.82
CA VAL A 256 5.66 7.26 -13.71
C VAL A 256 4.20 7.33 -14.15
N ILE A 257 3.47 8.36 -13.74
CA ILE A 257 2.05 8.53 -14.10
C ILE A 257 1.90 8.75 -15.61
N LEU A 258 2.69 9.65 -16.21
CA LEU A 258 2.61 9.95 -17.64
C LEU A 258 3.04 8.76 -18.52
N LEU A 259 4.15 8.09 -18.17
CA LEU A 259 4.60 6.89 -18.88
C LEU A 259 3.62 5.74 -18.70
N GLY A 260 3.02 5.58 -17.52
CA GLY A 260 2.00 4.58 -17.23
C GLY A 260 0.73 4.80 -18.05
N ALA A 261 0.23 6.04 -18.10
CA ALA A 261 -0.92 6.42 -18.92
C ALA A 261 -0.66 6.16 -20.41
N ALA A 262 0.50 6.56 -20.94
CA ALA A 262 0.91 6.25 -22.31
C ALA A 262 0.99 4.73 -22.55
N GLY A 263 1.45 3.97 -21.55
CA GLY A 263 1.55 2.52 -21.59
C GLY A 263 0.18 1.86 -21.72
N PHE A 264 -0.80 2.30 -20.93
CA PHE A 264 -2.16 1.80 -21.06
C PHE A 264 -2.78 2.10 -22.43
N VAL A 265 -2.56 3.28 -23.01
CA VAL A 265 -3.01 3.60 -24.37
C VAL A 265 -2.40 2.63 -25.39
N VAL A 266 -1.09 2.37 -25.29
CA VAL A 266 -0.41 1.42 -26.18
C VAL A 266 -0.92 -0.02 -25.98
N LEU A 267 -1.14 -0.44 -24.74
CA LEU A 267 -1.65 -1.76 -24.40
C LEU A 267 -3.06 -2.00 -24.94
N VAL A 268 -3.95 -1.03 -24.78
CA VAL A 268 -5.32 -1.07 -25.33
C VAL A 268 -5.27 -1.10 -26.86
N ALA A 269 -4.47 -0.23 -27.49
CA ALA A 269 -4.31 -0.24 -28.95
C ALA A 269 -3.79 -1.59 -29.48
N ARG A 270 -2.91 -2.27 -28.72
CA ARG A 270 -2.45 -3.63 -29.03
C ARG A 270 -3.50 -4.69 -28.78
N ALA A 271 -4.33 -4.58 -27.75
CA ALA A 271 -5.43 -5.52 -27.51
C ALA A 271 -6.39 -5.58 -28.71
N PHE A 272 -6.60 -4.46 -29.42
CA PHE A 272 -7.42 -4.41 -30.63
C PHE A 272 -6.71 -4.86 -31.91
N ARG A 273 -5.38 -4.78 -31.96
CA ARG A 273 -4.60 -5.35 -33.06
C ARG A 273 -4.51 -6.85 -32.80
N ARG A 274 -5.18 -7.65 -33.62
CA ARG A 274 -5.16 -9.13 -33.57
C ARG A 274 -3.77 -9.70 -33.92
N ASP A 275 -2.74 -9.35 -33.15
CA ASP A 275 -1.41 -9.93 -33.24
C ASP A 275 -1.49 -11.37 -32.67
N PRO A 276 -1.28 -12.42 -33.49
CA PRO A 276 -1.57 -13.81 -33.10
C PRO A 276 -0.66 -14.39 -32.01
N ALA A 277 0.32 -13.65 -31.48
CA ALA A 277 1.19 -14.13 -30.43
C ALA A 277 0.42 -14.22 -29.09
N VAL A 278 -0.13 -15.40 -28.81
CA VAL A 278 -1.00 -15.67 -27.64
C VAL A 278 -0.40 -15.27 -26.30
N ILE A 279 0.92 -15.38 -26.18
CA ILE A 279 1.63 -15.00 -24.95
C ILE A 279 1.51 -13.49 -24.70
N GLN A 280 1.49 -12.67 -25.75
CA GLN A 280 1.41 -11.22 -25.63
C GLN A 280 0.03 -10.75 -25.16
N TRP A 281 -1.08 -11.33 -25.63
CA TRP A 281 -2.41 -10.90 -25.21
C TRP A 281 -2.67 -11.19 -23.73
N ARG A 282 -2.17 -12.32 -23.19
CA ARG A 282 -2.34 -12.65 -21.77
C ARG A 282 -1.67 -11.62 -20.87
N HIS A 283 -0.46 -11.21 -21.22
CA HIS A 283 0.25 -10.18 -20.48
C HIS A 283 -0.47 -8.84 -20.55
N VAL A 284 -0.99 -8.45 -21.72
CA VAL A 284 -1.81 -7.24 -21.88
C VAL A 284 -3.06 -7.31 -21.00
N LEU A 285 -3.81 -8.42 -21.06
CA LEU A 285 -5.03 -8.61 -20.27
C LEU A 285 -4.74 -8.55 -18.77
N ILE A 286 -3.69 -9.21 -18.29
CA ILE A 286 -3.30 -9.18 -16.87
C ILE A 286 -2.97 -7.76 -16.41
N VAL A 287 -2.18 -7.01 -17.17
CA VAL A 287 -1.82 -5.63 -16.79
C VAL A 287 -3.04 -4.72 -16.78
N LEU A 288 -3.95 -4.87 -17.77
CA LEU A 288 -5.19 -4.10 -17.83
C LEU A 288 -6.15 -4.45 -16.68
N LEU A 289 -6.39 -5.73 -16.42
CA LEU A 289 -7.24 -6.18 -15.32
C LEU A 289 -6.65 -5.78 -13.96
N TRP A 290 -5.34 -5.92 -13.76
CA TRP A 290 -4.69 -5.52 -12.52
C TRP A 290 -4.87 -4.03 -12.22
N CYS A 291 -4.83 -3.16 -13.23
CA CYS A 291 -5.09 -1.74 -12.99
C CYS A 291 -6.59 -1.45 -12.85
N TRP A 292 -7.36 -1.79 -13.88
CA TRP A 292 -8.68 -1.21 -14.10
C TRP A 292 -9.80 -1.94 -13.38
N LEU A 293 -9.68 -3.24 -13.11
CA LEU A 293 -10.67 -3.99 -12.33
C LEU A 293 -10.77 -3.45 -10.88
N PRO A 294 -9.68 -3.37 -10.09
CA PRO A 294 -9.76 -2.80 -8.76
C PRO A 294 -9.99 -1.30 -8.75
N MET A 295 -9.43 -0.54 -9.70
CA MET A 295 -9.67 0.90 -9.80
C MET A 295 -11.17 1.18 -10.02
N GLY A 296 -11.81 0.49 -10.97
CA GLY A 296 -13.24 0.63 -11.22
C GLY A 296 -14.09 0.22 -10.02
N TYR A 297 -13.75 -0.90 -9.37
CA TYR A 297 -14.44 -1.32 -8.14
C TYR A 297 -14.36 -0.24 -7.05
N LEU A 298 -13.18 0.32 -6.78
CA LEU A 298 -12.98 1.34 -5.75
C LEU A 298 -13.59 2.70 -6.09
N MET A 299 -13.70 3.05 -7.38
CA MET A 299 -14.26 4.33 -7.82
C MET A 299 -15.79 4.36 -7.85
N PHE A 300 -16.42 3.21 -8.10
CA PHE A 300 -17.86 3.13 -8.36
C PHE A 300 -18.63 2.32 -7.31
N SER A 301 -17.95 1.73 -6.33
CA SER A 301 -18.61 1.07 -5.19
C SER A 301 -18.58 2.00 -3.98
N ASP A 302 -19.51 1.80 -3.05
CA ASP A 302 -19.62 2.55 -1.79
C ASP A 302 -18.52 2.20 -0.76
N VAL A 303 -17.31 1.88 -1.22
CA VAL A 303 -16.19 1.53 -0.36
C VAL A 303 -15.63 2.79 0.29
N VAL A 304 -15.57 2.80 1.61
CA VAL A 304 -14.99 3.90 2.38
C VAL A 304 -13.47 3.97 2.15
N LEU A 305 -13.04 4.95 1.36
CA LEU A 305 -11.64 5.33 1.21
C LEU A 305 -11.33 6.52 2.14
N TYR A 306 -10.09 6.64 2.57
CA TYR A 306 -9.62 7.77 3.36
C TYR A 306 -8.09 7.78 3.35
N ASP A 307 -7.50 8.82 3.94
CA ASP A 307 -6.08 8.80 4.27
C ASP A 307 -5.20 8.61 3.01
N ALA A 308 -5.44 9.49 2.03
CA ALA A 308 -4.89 9.43 0.68
C ALA A 308 -5.34 8.17 -0.09
N TRP A 309 -4.41 7.41 -0.66
CA TRP A 309 -4.68 6.26 -1.54
C TRP A 309 -3.99 4.96 -1.08
N ARG A 310 -3.63 4.87 0.21
CA ARG A 310 -2.90 3.71 0.78
C ARG A 310 -3.59 2.38 0.52
N HIS A 311 -4.93 2.37 0.55
CA HIS A 311 -5.73 1.18 0.32
C HIS A 311 -5.66 0.66 -1.12
N ALA A 312 -5.20 1.49 -2.06
CA ALA A 312 -5.06 1.19 -3.47
C ALA A 312 -3.59 1.01 -3.91
N PHE A 313 -2.63 0.91 -2.98
CA PHE A 313 -1.22 0.68 -3.31
C PHE A 313 -1.00 -0.54 -4.21
N PHE A 314 -1.79 -1.59 -4.03
CA PHE A 314 -1.74 -2.81 -4.87
C PHE A 314 -2.04 -2.59 -6.35
N ILE A 315 -2.66 -1.47 -6.74
CA ILE A 315 -2.90 -1.08 -8.14
C ILE A 315 -1.63 -0.52 -8.78
N TYR A 316 -0.82 0.21 -8.00
CA TYR A 316 0.34 0.97 -8.51
C TYR A 316 1.39 0.14 -9.27
N PRO A 317 1.74 -1.10 -8.88
CA PRO A 317 2.66 -1.92 -9.66
C PRO A 317 2.23 -2.14 -11.12
N SER A 318 0.93 -2.17 -11.42
CA SER A 318 0.43 -2.27 -12.80
C SER A 318 0.72 -1.01 -13.62
N ILE A 319 0.61 0.18 -12.99
CA ILE A 319 0.95 1.47 -13.60
C ILE A 319 2.46 1.54 -13.86
N VAL A 320 3.26 1.08 -12.90
CA VAL A 320 4.72 0.97 -13.07
C VAL A 320 5.07 0.02 -14.20
N LEU A 321 4.41 -1.15 -14.31
CA LEU A 321 4.62 -2.07 -15.43
C LEU A 321 4.25 -1.43 -16.78
N ALA A 322 3.14 -0.71 -16.85
CA ALA A 322 2.76 0.04 -18.05
C ALA A 322 3.82 1.10 -18.41
N ALA A 323 4.37 1.81 -17.41
CA ALA A 323 5.44 2.78 -17.61
C ALA A 323 6.73 2.14 -18.17
N VAL A 324 7.15 1.02 -17.57
CA VAL A 324 8.33 0.26 -18.03
C VAL A 324 8.11 -0.32 -19.43
N TRP A 325 6.89 -0.75 -19.73
CA TRP A 325 6.49 -1.17 -21.07
C TRP A 325 6.66 -0.02 -22.07
N THR A 326 6.14 1.18 -21.77
CA THR A 326 6.32 2.38 -22.60
C THR A 326 7.79 2.64 -22.90
N LEU A 327 8.65 2.60 -21.88
CA LEU A 327 10.10 2.80 -22.05
C LEU A 327 10.72 1.73 -22.98
N SER A 328 10.29 0.47 -22.86
CA SER A 328 10.70 -0.61 -23.75
C SER A 328 10.32 -0.34 -25.22
N GLU A 329 9.08 0.11 -25.47
CA GLU A 329 8.62 0.47 -26.83
C GLU A 329 9.36 1.67 -27.40
N LEU A 330 9.53 2.72 -26.60
CA LEU A 330 10.25 3.91 -27.01
C LEU A 330 11.70 3.57 -27.39
N SER A 331 12.35 2.66 -26.67
CA SER A 331 13.70 2.19 -27.02
C SER A 331 13.76 1.48 -28.38
N ARG A 332 12.73 0.69 -28.72
CA ARG A 332 12.62 0.02 -30.02
C ARG A 332 12.35 1.02 -31.13
N PHE A 333 11.52 2.03 -30.86
CA PHE A 333 11.24 3.10 -31.79
C PHE A 333 12.50 3.94 -32.09
N LEU A 334 13.29 4.27 -31.07
CA LEU A 334 14.58 4.97 -31.24
C LEU A 334 15.59 4.18 -32.07
N ALA A 335 15.60 2.85 -31.93
CA ALA A 335 16.47 1.96 -32.69
C ALA A 335 15.98 1.72 -34.16
N SER A 336 14.79 2.18 -34.51
CA SER A 336 14.21 2.02 -35.86
C SER A 336 14.65 3.14 -36.82
N LYS A 337 14.22 3.08 -38.10
CA LYS A 337 14.44 4.12 -39.13
C LYS A 337 13.69 5.45 -38.85
N ALA A 338 13.47 5.82 -37.58
CA ALA A 338 12.89 7.11 -37.22
C ALA A 338 13.78 8.26 -37.73
N SER A 339 13.16 9.37 -38.14
CA SER A 339 13.91 10.57 -38.57
C SER A 339 14.70 11.16 -37.40
N CYS A 340 15.80 11.87 -37.72
CA CYS A 340 16.66 12.50 -36.71
C CYS A 340 15.85 13.40 -35.75
N ALA A 341 14.95 14.24 -36.29
CA ALA A 341 14.09 15.11 -35.50
C ALA A 341 13.24 14.35 -34.47
N LYS A 342 12.63 13.22 -34.86
CA LYS A 342 11.83 12.38 -33.93
C LYS A 342 12.68 11.79 -32.81
N ARG A 343 13.93 11.40 -33.10
CA ARG A 343 14.87 10.91 -32.10
C ARG A 343 15.29 12.00 -31.11
N VAL A 344 15.53 13.22 -31.60
CA VAL A 344 15.87 14.37 -30.74
C VAL A 344 14.72 14.71 -29.79
N VAL A 345 13.49 14.83 -30.31
CA VAL A 345 12.31 15.12 -29.47
C VAL A 345 12.11 14.05 -28.41
N LEU A 346 12.21 12.78 -28.79
CA LEU A 346 12.06 11.67 -27.84
C LEU A 346 13.20 11.64 -26.81
N GLY A 347 14.43 11.97 -27.21
CA GLY A 347 15.56 12.13 -26.30
C GLY A 347 15.30 13.20 -25.24
N ILE A 348 14.78 14.37 -25.63
CA ILE A 348 14.42 15.46 -24.72
C ILE A 348 13.34 14.99 -23.73
N VAL A 349 12.31 14.28 -24.20
CA VAL A 349 11.25 13.74 -23.34
C VAL A 349 11.81 12.75 -22.31
N LEU A 350 12.70 11.83 -22.72
CA LEU A 350 13.33 10.87 -21.81
C LEU A 350 14.24 11.56 -20.78
N VAL A 351 14.96 12.61 -21.17
CA VAL A 351 15.74 13.44 -20.24
C VAL A 351 14.82 14.11 -19.23
N GLY A 352 13.67 14.66 -19.66
CA GLY A 352 12.68 15.24 -18.75
C GLY A 352 12.18 14.25 -17.70
N PHE A 353 11.88 13.01 -18.10
CA PHE A 353 11.51 11.94 -17.16
C PHE A 353 12.65 11.56 -16.21
N ALA A 354 13.89 11.51 -16.70
CA ALA A 354 15.05 11.24 -15.84
C ALA A 354 15.25 12.36 -14.81
N VAL A 355 15.09 13.63 -15.21
CA VAL A 355 15.19 14.80 -14.32
C VAL A 355 14.10 14.75 -13.24
N ASP A 356 12.86 14.40 -13.59
CA ASP A 356 11.79 14.20 -12.60
C ASP A 356 12.18 13.13 -11.57
N LEU A 357 12.59 11.94 -12.01
CA LEU A 357 12.97 10.85 -11.10
C LEU A 357 14.18 11.20 -10.21
N VAL A 358 15.17 11.92 -10.75
CA VAL A 358 16.30 12.43 -9.95
C VAL A 358 15.82 13.44 -8.92
N SER A 359 14.93 14.36 -9.29
CA SER A 359 14.36 15.34 -8.35
C SER A 359 13.58 14.67 -7.22
N VAL A 360 12.81 13.61 -7.53
CA VAL A 360 12.12 12.78 -6.53
C VAL A 360 13.11 12.08 -5.61
N THR A 361 14.17 11.49 -6.17
CA THR A 361 15.19 10.81 -5.36
C THR A 361 15.90 11.80 -4.41
N ILE A 362 16.20 13.01 -4.90
CA ILE A 362 16.76 14.10 -4.07
C ILE A 362 15.77 14.47 -2.95
N PHE A 363 14.48 14.58 -3.25
CA PHE A 363 13.46 14.84 -2.23
C PHE A 363 13.46 13.74 -1.17
N MET A 364 13.50 12.47 -1.56
CA MET A 364 13.50 11.34 -0.63
C MET A 364 14.73 11.39 0.29
N VAL A 365 15.92 11.59 -0.26
CA VAL A 365 17.16 11.65 0.53
C VAL A 365 17.15 12.83 1.50
N ARG A 366 16.72 14.01 1.06
CA ARG A 366 16.71 15.23 1.89
C ARG A 366 15.70 15.17 3.01
N ASN A 367 14.55 14.56 2.75
CA ASN A 367 13.41 14.59 3.65
C ASN A 367 13.20 13.27 4.41
N HIS A 368 14.09 12.28 4.28
CA HIS A 368 14.02 11.03 5.06
C HIS A 368 13.97 11.36 6.57
N PRO A 369 13.02 10.78 7.34
CA PRO A 369 12.07 9.70 7.00
C PRO A 369 10.64 10.16 6.66
N HIS A 370 10.45 11.36 6.11
CA HIS A 370 9.15 11.99 5.82
C HIS A 370 8.76 11.91 4.34
N GLU A 371 9.15 10.86 3.62
CA GLU A 371 8.79 10.70 2.21
C GLU A 371 7.27 10.51 2.00
N ASN A 372 6.53 10.19 3.08
CA ASN A 372 5.08 10.05 3.08
C ASN A 372 4.34 11.36 2.78
N VAL A 373 4.96 12.53 3.03
CA VAL A 373 4.34 13.84 2.75
C VAL A 373 4.65 14.37 1.35
N TYR A 374 5.24 13.55 0.48
CA TYR A 374 5.55 13.95 -0.89
C TYR A 374 4.29 14.35 -1.68
N PHE A 375 4.45 15.43 -2.43
CA PHE A 375 3.55 15.91 -3.48
C PHE A 375 4.41 16.36 -4.66
N ASN A 376 3.97 16.09 -5.88
CA ASN A 376 4.77 16.36 -7.06
C ASN A 376 4.71 17.81 -7.53
N THR A 377 5.52 18.11 -8.53
CA THR A 377 5.69 19.46 -9.08
C THR A 377 4.42 20.03 -9.71
N LEU A 378 3.48 19.19 -10.19
CA LEU A 378 2.22 19.63 -10.80
C LEU A 378 1.30 20.34 -9.81
N VAL A 379 1.39 20.01 -8.52
CA VAL A 379 0.63 20.69 -7.45
C VAL A 379 1.45 21.75 -6.71
N GLY A 380 2.66 22.06 -7.18
CA GLY A 380 3.58 23.00 -6.52
C GLY A 380 4.35 22.39 -5.34
N GLY A 381 4.54 21.07 -5.34
CA GLY A 381 5.24 20.35 -4.27
C GLY A 381 4.47 20.36 -2.94
N VAL A 382 5.18 20.08 -1.85
CA VAL A 382 4.58 20.00 -0.50
C VAL A 382 3.91 21.32 -0.09
N ARG A 383 4.50 22.48 -0.43
CA ARG A 383 3.91 23.80 -0.15
C ARG A 383 2.57 23.99 -0.85
N GLY A 384 2.47 23.62 -2.13
CA GLY A 384 1.25 23.81 -2.90
C GLY A 384 0.11 22.85 -2.49
N ALA A 385 0.43 21.78 -1.75
CA ALA A 385 -0.53 20.87 -1.15
C ALA A 385 -1.08 21.35 0.21
N VAL A 386 -0.40 22.29 0.89
CA VAL A 386 -0.86 22.86 2.17
C VAL A 386 -2.26 23.44 2.01
N GLY A 387 -3.16 23.06 2.91
CA GLY A 387 -4.56 23.51 2.87
C GLY A 387 -5.41 22.88 1.77
N LYS A 388 -4.83 22.08 0.86
CA LYS A 388 -5.57 21.34 -0.18
C LYS A 388 -5.67 19.85 0.10
N PHE A 389 -4.63 19.28 0.72
CA PHE A 389 -4.52 17.87 1.05
C PHE A 389 -3.90 17.70 2.43
N GLU A 390 -4.22 16.60 3.10
CA GLU A 390 -3.51 16.25 4.34
C GLU A 390 -2.04 15.91 4.06
N LEU A 391 -1.12 16.46 4.87
CA LEU A 391 0.31 16.17 4.81
C LEU A 391 0.63 14.89 5.62
N ASP A 392 1.15 15.02 6.84
CA ASP A 392 1.48 13.86 7.70
C ASP A 392 0.25 13.34 8.44
N TYR A 393 -0.77 12.90 7.70
CA TYR A 393 -1.99 12.35 8.29
C TYR A 393 -1.73 11.08 9.13
N TRP A 394 -0.62 10.37 8.85
CA TRP A 394 -0.20 9.14 9.52
C TRP A 394 0.43 9.39 10.90
N GLY A 395 0.94 10.61 11.11
CA GLY A 395 1.55 11.06 12.36
C GLY A 395 2.91 10.42 12.62
N LEU A 396 3.77 10.32 11.60
CA LEU A 396 5.15 9.85 11.76
C LEU A 396 6.05 10.89 12.43
N CYS A 397 5.79 12.18 12.18
CA CYS A 397 6.60 13.28 12.69
C CYS A 397 6.58 13.40 14.22
N TYR A 398 5.53 12.87 14.88
CA TYR A 398 5.39 12.93 16.33
C TYR A 398 6.57 12.31 17.07
N ARG A 399 7.17 11.22 16.56
CA ARG A 399 8.30 10.58 17.23
C ARG A 399 9.45 11.56 17.45
N GLN A 400 9.87 12.25 16.39
CA GLN A 400 10.95 13.25 16.47
C GLN A 400 10.55 14.44 17.37
N GLY A 401 9.27 14.81 17.37
CA GLY A 401 8.77 15.83 18.28
C GLY A 401 8.89 15.46 19.76
N LEU A 402 8.50 14.24 20.11
CA LEU A 402 8.60 13.76 21.50
C LEU A 402 10.05 13.54 21.93
N GLU A 403 10.91 13.04 21.03
CA GLU A 403 12.36 12.94 21.26
C GLU A 403 12.96 14.33 21.55
N TRP A 404 12.51 15.37 20.85
CA TRP A 404 12.93 16.75 21.12
C TRP A 404 12.45 17.25 22.50
N ILE A 405 11.19 17.00 22.88
CA ILE A 405 10.67 17.38 24.21
C ILE A 405 11.49 16.71 25.32
N ALA A 406 11.67 15.38 25.23
CA ALA A 406 12.39 14.62 26.25
C ALA A 406 13.86 15.02 26.39
N ALA A 407 14.48 15.50 25.30
CA ALA A 407 15.86 16.00 25.30
C ALA A 407 15.99 17.44 25.81
N THR A 408 14.96 18.28 25.63
CA THR A 408 15.00 19.71 25.97
C THR A 408 14.53 19.97 27.39
N ASP A 409 13.50 19.27 27.83
CA ASP A 409 12.95 19.39 29.17
C ASP A 409 13.53 18.30 30.06
N SER A 410 14.08 18.63 31.23
CA SER A 410 14.65 17.68 32.19
C SER A 410 13.66 17.27 33.30
N HIS A 411 12.47 17.88 33.36
CA HIS A 411 11.47 17.56 34.39
C HIS A 411 10.91 16.13 34.23
N SER A 412 10.27 15.66 35.30
CA SER A 412 9.58 14.36 35.34
C SER A 412 8.45 14.40 36.39
N PRO A 413 7.18 14.20 36.01
CA PRO A 413 6.69 14.00 34.66
C PRO A 413 6.69 15.29 33.83
N ILE A 414 6.71 15.16 32.50
CA ILE A 414 6.46 16.23 31.52
C ILE A 414 5.02 16.05 31.02
N LEU A 415 4.17 17.05 31.23
CA LEU A 415 2.78 16.99 30.80
C LEU A 415 2.63 17.36 29.32
N VAL A 416 2.20 16.41 28.49
CA VAL A 416 2.09 16.59 27.03
C VAL A 416 0.66 16.37 26.56
N ASN A 417 0.13 17.29 25.78
CA ASN A 417 -1.07 17.07 24.99
C ASN A 417 -0.68 16.81 23.53
N ALA A 418 -1.23 15.74 22.95
CA ALA A 418 -1.06 15.41 21.54
C ALA A 418 -2.37 15.63 20.79
N ALA A 419 -2.33 16.39 19.70
CA ALA A 419 -3.51 16.75 18.91
C ALA A 419 -4.25 15.53 18.34
N THR A 420 -3.52 14.44 18.05
CA THR A 420 -4.09 13.20 17.53
C THR A 420 -3.50 11.97 18.23
N ALA A 421 -4.20 10.84 18.17
CA ALA A 421 -3.79 9.60 18.82
C ALA A 421 -2.36 9.11 18.46
N PRO A 422 -1.87 9.26 17.20
CA PRO A 422 -0.48 8.95 16.86
C PRO A 422 0.55 9.65 17.73
N GLY A 423 0.27 10.87 18.22
CA GLY A 423 1.19 11.56 19.11
C GLY A 423 1.42 10.80 20.41
N ARG A 424 0.43 10.08 20.93
CA ARG A 424 0.62 9.17 22.08
C ARG A 424 1.29 7.87 21.67
N TYR A 425 0.86 7.27 20.57
CA TYR A 425 1.37 5.97 20.13
C TYR A 425 2.84 5.99 19.71
N ASN A 426 3.33 7.12 19.18
CA ASN A 426 4.75 7.26 18.83
C ASN A 426 5.65 7.24 20.09
N ALA A 427 5.12 7.52 21.28
CA ALA A 427 5.87 7.38 22.54
C ALA A 427 6.37 5.94 22.76
N TYR A 428 5.68 4.92 22.23
CA TYR A 428 6.12 3.53 22.34
C TYR A 428 7.47 3.26 21.66
N MET A 429 7.88 4.11 20.71
CA MET A 429 9.17 3.98 20.02
C MET A 429 10.32 4.74 20.70
N LEU A 430 10.04 5.52 21.75
CA LEU A 430 11.07 6.22 22.51
C LEU A 430 11.82 5.25 23.43
N LYS A 431 13.00 5.67 23.91
CA LYS A 431 13.71 4.96 24.97
C LYS A 431 12.82 4.85 26.20
N SER A 432 12.96 3.77 26.97
CA SER A 432 12.08 3.50 28.11
C SER A 432 12.15 4.61 29.17
N GLU A 433 13.32 5.22 29.37
CA GLU A 433 13.54 6.38 30.25
C GLU A 433 12.75 7.61 29.80
N ASP A 434 12.90 8.02 28.53
CA ASP A 434 12.17 9.16 27.97
C ASP A 434 10.66 8.91 27.97
N ARG A 435 10.23 7.70 27.59
CA ARG A 435 8.82 7.31 27.56
C ARG A 435 8.14 7.41 28.93
N ARG A 436 8.84 7.03 30.01
CA ARG A 436 8.28 7.11 31.38
C ARG A 436 8.10 8.54 31.87
N ARG A 437 8.86 9.49 31.32
CA ARG A 437 8.78 10.91 31.70
C ARG A 437 7.62 11.63 31.03
N LEU A 438 7.17 11.18 29.86
CA LEU A 438 6.09 11.80 29.11
C LEU A 438 4.72 11.33 29.63
N LEU A 439 3.98 12.22 30.31
CA LEU A 439 2.62 11.97 30.77
C LEU A 439 1.62 12.66 29.85
N PHE A 440 0.82 11.88 29.13
CA PHE A 440 -0.14 12.43 28.18
C PHE A 440 -1.45 12.85 28.85
N VAL A 441 -1.74 14.15 28.83
CA VAL A 441 -2.98 14.72 29.40
C VAL A 441 -3.99 15.03 28.29
N PRO A 442 -5.29 14.68 28.44
CA PRO A 442 -6.29 14.90 27.39
C PRO A 442 -6.63 16.37 27.13
N ASP A 443 -6.59 17.20 28.18
CA ASP A 443 -6.91 18.62 28.10
C ASP A 443 -5.62 19.44 27.92
N PRO A 444 -5.50 20.23 26.84
CA PRO A 444 -4.37 21.12 26.64
C PRO A 444 -4.12 22.09 27.80
N THR A 445 -5.14 22.53 28.54
CA THR A 445 -4.97 23.50 29.63
C THR A 445 -4.15 22.98 30.81
N HIS A 446 -4.06 21.66 30.94
CA HIS A 446 -3.25 20.97 31.94
C HIS A 446 -1.89 20.49 31.40
N ALA A 447 -1.56 20.78 30.14
CA ALA A 447 -0.30 20.36 29.52
C ALA A 447 0.74 21.47 29.57
N GLU A 448 2.03 21.09 29.63
CA GLU A 448 3.15 22.00 29.44
C GLU A 448 3.48 22.17 27.94
N TYR A 449 3.29 21.09 27.18
CA TYR A 449 3.51 21.06 25.74
C TYR A 449 2.27 20.60 24.97
N TYR A 450 1.93 21.32 23.91
CA TYR A 450 0.96 20.89 22.91
C TYR A 450 1.69 20.52 21.60
N VAL A 451 1.50 19.29 21.13
CA VAL A 451 2.14 18.77 19.91
C VAL A 451 1.09 18.48 18.86
N THR A 452 1.29 18.98 17.64
CA THR A 452 0.35 18.83 16.53
C THR A 452 1.04 18.53 15.20
N ASN A 453 0.38 17.72 14.36
CA ASN A 453 0.67 17.49 12.95
C ASN A 453 -0.35 18.20 12.03
N PHE A 454 -1.13 19.14 12.57
CA PHE A 454 -2.14 19.95 11.89
C PHE A 454 -3.37 19.19 11.36
N ARG A 455 -3.49 17.89 11.63
CA ARG A 455 -4.64 17.09 11.21
C ARG A 455 -5.89 17.52 11.98
N TRP A 456 -6.97 17.84 11.26
CA TRP A 456 -8.25 18.37 11.77
C TRP A 456 -8.13 19.62 12.64
N GLN A 457 -6.99 20.30 12.59
CA GLN A 457 -6.76 21.46 13.41
C GLN A 457 -7.41 22.70 12.80
N ARG A 458 -8.39 23.26 13.52
CA ARG A 458 -9.03 24.52 13.16
C ARG A 458 -8.47 25.66 14.02
N GLY A 459 -8.01 26.72 13.37
CA GLY A 459 -7.50 27.92 14.05
C GLY A 459 -6.08 27.79 14.59
N LYS A 460 -5.67 28.80 15.36
CA LYS A 460 -4.31 28.91 15.88
C LYS A 460 -4.15 28.00 17.11
N PRO A 461 -3.12 27.14 17.15
CA PRO A 461 -2.80 26.36 18.35
C PRO A 461 -2.51 27.27 19.56
N PRO A 462 -2.84 26.80 20.79
CA PRO A 462 -2.55 27.55 22.02
C PRO A 462 -1.05 27.62 22.28
N GLY A 463 -0.62 28.64 23.02
CA GLY A 463 0.77 28.81 23.46
C GLY A 463 1.74 29.40 22.42
N ARG A 464 3.04 29.34 22.76
CA ARG A 464 4.15 29.81 21.90
C ARG A 464 4.81 28.63 21.20
N GLU A 465 4.95 28.70 19.88
CA GLU A 465 5.71 27.71 19.11
C GLU A 465 7.18 27.71 19.55
N VAL A 466 7.66 26.56 20.03
CA VAL A 466 9.05 26.36 20.48
C VAL A 466 9.85 25.46 19.56
N TYR A 467 9.19 24.61 18.76
CA TYR A 467 9.84 23.73 17.80
C TYR A 467 8.92 23.39 16.62
N SER A 468 9.50 23.18 15.43
CA SER A 468 8.74 22.73 14.26
C SER A 468 9.61 21.85 13.35
N ILE A 469 8.97 20.89 12.67
CA ILE A 469 9.58 20.10 11.60
C ILE A 469 8.99 20.59 10.28
N ARG A 470 9.86 20.84 9.30
CA ARG A 470 9.46 21.35 7.98
C ARG A 470 9.98 20.45 6.87
N VAL A 471 9.13 20.23 5.87
CA VAL A 471 9.46 19.53 4.62
C VAL A 471 9.20 20.50 3.48
N ASP A 472 10.24 20.80 2.70
CA ASP A 472 10.23 21.82 1.64
C ASP A 472 9.57 23.15 2.08
N GLY A 473 9.76 23.54 3.35
CA GLY A 473 9.24 24.77 3.94
C GLY A 473 7.79 24.71 4.47
N ALA A 474 7.05 23.65 4.22
CA ALA A 474 5.75 23.39 4.86
C ALA A 474 5.95 22.76 6.24
N ARG A 475 5.20 23.19 7.26
CA ARG A 475 5.24 22.58 8.60
C ARG A 475 4.48 21.26 8.58
N ILE A 476 5.10 20.20 9.08
CA ILE A 476 4.46 18.89 9.26
C ILE A 476 4.28 18.52 10.73
N LEU A 477 5.04 19.16 11.62
CA LEU A 477 4.92 19.09 13.08
C LEU A 477 5.15 20.48 13.68
N SER A 478 4.42 20.81 14.74
CA SER A 478 4.80 21.91 15.62
C SER A 478 4.53 21.57 17.09
N ILE A 479 5.39 22.12 17.95
CA ILE A 479 5.33 21.98 19.41
C ILE A 479 5.18 23.37 20.00
N PHE A 480 4.18 23.52 20.85
CA PHE A 480 3.86 24.75 21.54
C PHE A 480 4.07 24.56 23.03
N ARG A 481 4.71 25.53 23.68
CA ARG A 481 4.76 25.62 25.14
C ARG A 481 3.55 26.43 25.59
N LEU A 482 2.75 25.87 26.49
CA LEU A 482 1.47 26.43 26.94
C LEU A 482 1.62 27.38 28.13
#